data_AF-A0A7X2CF33-F1
#
_entry.id   AF-A0A7X2CF33-F1
#
_cell.length_a   1.000
_cell.length_b   1.000
_cell.length_c   1.000
_cell.angle_alpha   90.00
_cell.angle_beta   90.00
_cell.angle_gamma   90.00
#
_symmetry.space_group_name_H-M   'P 1'
#
loop_
_entity.id
_entity.type
_entity.pdbx_description
1 polymer ?
#
loop_
_entity_poly.entity_id
_entity_poly.type
_entity_poly.pdbx_seq_one_letter_code
_entity_poly.pdbx_strand_id
1 'polypeptide(L)'
;MKNVIVLVLALMSSAVYAASDTSNIQQLQNATKACKAKGFKTVGEQEDCVHAAYVKIKSGVPDRGALYAEKNYKGLSKSQAEGKLISLQKEYNKAPKGTYFKGSKKAGAVDRISIMNEGWWIQKNILGARQTQGDPWFMECKDGARSLNTVNRCPLGKGGAK
;
A
#
# COMPACT_ATOMS: atom_id res chain seq x y z
N MET A 1 -53.99 18.52 2.97
CA MET A 1 -53.72 17.40 3.89
C MET A 1 -52.34 16.83 3.59
N LYS A 2 -51.45 16.92 4.58
CA LYS A 2 -50.25 16.11 4.87
C LYS A 2 -49.34 15.64 3.72
N ASN A 3 -48.26 16.42 3.52
CA ASN A 3 -46.84 16.05 3.52
C ASN A 3 -46.46 14.57 3.30
N VAL A 4 -45.61 14.32 2.30
CA VAL A 4 -44.60 13.26 2.37
C VAL A 4 -43.25 13.88 2.02
N ILE A 5 -42.49 14.19 3.07
CA ILE A 5 -41.07 14.51 3.01
C ILE A 5 -40.34 13.17 3.02
N VAL A 6 -39.68 12.79 1.93
CA VAL A 6 -38.70 11.70 1.95
C VAL A 6 -37.33 12.33 2.18
N LEU A 7 -36.90 12.30 3.44
CA LEU A 7 -35.54 12.62 3.87
C LEU A 7 -34.57 11.62 3.22
N VAL A 8 -33.76 12.09 2.26
CA VAL A 8 -32.58 11.35 1.82
C VAL A 8 -31.47 11.62 2.84
N LEU A 9 -31.33 10.73 3.82
CA LEU A 9 -30.13 10.64 4.65
C LEU A 9 -28.98 10.11 3.78
N ALA A 10 -28.27 11.00 3.13
CA ALA A 10 -26.95 10.75 2.59
C ALA A 10 -25.99 11.69 3.31
N LEU A 11 -25.19 11.15 4.25
CA LEU A 11 -23.85 11.60 4.64
C LEU A 11 -23.45 11.02 6.01
N MET A 12 -23.13 9.73 6.03
CA MET A 12 -22.19 9.10 6.96
C MET A 12 -21.53 8.01 6.10
N SER A 13 -20.25 8.06 5.71
CA SER A 13 -19.12 7.94 6.61
C SER A 13 -17.85 8.24 5.82
N SER A 14 -17.20 9.37 6.07
CA SER A 14 -15.84 9.61 5.59
C SER A 14 -15.02 10.33 6.65
N ALA A 15 -14.86 9.68 7.81
CA ALA A 15 -13.92 10.13 8.84
C ALA A 15 -13.56 8.99 9.82
N VAL A 16 -13.04 7.85 9.34
CA VAL A 16 -12.38 6.87 10.22
C VAL A 16 -11.10 6.36 9.57
N TYR A 17 -10.13 7.25 9.34
CA TYR A 17 -8.80 6.86 8.84
C TYR A 17 -7.67 7.60 9.58
N ALA A 18 -7.84 7.83 10.88
CA ALA A 18 -6.78 8.40 11.75
C ALA A 18 -6.69 7.75 13.14
N ALA A 19 -7.69 6.99 13.58
CA ALA A 19 -7.71 6.38 14.93
C ALA A 19 -6.99 5.01 15.02
N SER A 20 -6.68 4.37 13.88
CA SER A 20 -6.09 3.02 13.86
C SER A 20 -4.58 2.99 14.16
N ASP A 21 -3.85 4.05 13.81
CA ASP A 21 -2.38 4.00 13.78
C ASP A 21 -1.75 4.18 15.17
N THR A 22 -2.35 5.00 16.02
CA THR A 22 -1.95 5.15 17.43
C THR A 22 -2.26 3.87 18.21
N SER A 23 -3.34 3.18 17.84
CA SER A 23 -3.78 1.92 18.46
C SER A 23 -2.75 0.80 18.28
N ASN A 24 -2.26 0.57 17.06
CA ASN A 24 -1.42 -0.60 16.77
C ASN A 24 -0.02 -0.51 17.38
N ILE A 25 0.55 0.70 17.47
CA ILE A 25 1.84 0.92 18.13
C ILE A 25 1.71 0.65 19.63
N GLN A 26 0.65 1.18 20.24
CA GLN A 26 0.39 0.97 21.66
C GLN A 26 0.15 -0.51 21.97
N GLN A 27 -0.58 -1.21 21.11
CA GLN A 27 -0.78 -2.67 21.20
C GLN A 27 0.54 -3.43 21.08
N LEU A 28 1.42 -3.05 20.15
CA LEU A 28 2.72 -3.70 19.99
C LEU A 28 3.65 -3.44 21.18
N GLN A 29 3.65 -2.22 21.73
CA GLN A 29 4.40 -1.89 22.94
C GLN A 29 3.89 -2.68 24.15
N ASN A 30 2.57 -2.79 24.30
CA ASN A 30 1.96 -3.57 25.37
C ASN A 30 2.29 -5.06 25.23
N ALA A 31 2.21 -5.60 24.02
CA ALA A 31 2.61 -6.97 23.72
C ALA A 31 4.11 -7.21 23.99
N THR A 32 4.96 -6.24 23.65
CA THR A 32 6.40 -6.31 23.94
C THR A 32 6.68 -6.34 25.43
N LYS A 33 5.98 -5.50 26.22
CA LYS A 33 6.07 -5.53 27.68
C LYS A 33 5.57 -6.86 28.25
N ALA A 34 4.47 -7.38 27.74
CA ALA A 34 3.91 -8.66 28.16
C ALA A 34 4.85 -9.84 27.84
N CYS A 35 5.50 -9.85 26.66
CA CYS A 35 6.48 -10.87 26.32
C CYS A 35 7.74 -10.78 27.19
N LYS A 36 8.24 -9.58 27.49
CA LYS A 36 9.36 -9.41 28.44
C LYS A 36 9.03 -9.92 29.84
N ALA A 37 7.81 -9.69 30.31
CA ALA A 37 7.36 -10.15 31.63
C ALA A 37 7.26 -11.68 31.76
N LYS A 38 7.25 -12.44 30.66
CA LYS A 38 7.21 -13.91 30.68
C LYS A 38 8.53 -14.57 31.08
N GLY A 39 9.65 -13.83 31.11
CA GLY A 39 10.94 -14.34 31.56
C GLY A 39 11.48 -15.50 30.71
N PHE A 40 11.41 -15.36 29.38
CA PHE A 40 11.94 -16.36 28.44
C PHE A 40 13.41 -16.66 28.69
N LYS A 41 13.84 -17.91 28.41
CA LYS A 41 15.21 -18.35 28.66
C LYS A 41 16.20 -17.77 27.65
N THR A 42 15.72 -17.45 26.45
CA THR A 42 16.56 -16.90 25.37
C THR A 42 15.94 -15.65 24.76
N VAL A 43 16.79 -14.82 24.15
CA VAL A 43 16.35 -13.66 23.37
C VAL A 43 15.48 -14.09 22.18
N GLY A 44 15.80 -15.22 21.55
CA GLY A 44 15.03 -15.76 20.41
C GLY A 44 13.57 -16.08 20.78
N GLU A 45 13.34 -16.76 21.90
CA GLU A 45 11.98 -17.07 22.38
C GLU A 45 11.16 -15.80 22.70
N GLN A 46 11.85 -14.76 23.21
CA GLN A 46 11.21 -13.46 23.44
C GLN A 46 10.86 -12.79 22.12
N GLU A 47 11.75 -12.82 21.13
CA GLU A 47 11.51 -12.28 19.80
C GLU A 47 10.35 -13.00 19.10
N ASP A 48 10.27 -14.32 19.22
CA ASP A 48 9.17 -15.13 18.68
C ASP A 48 7.82 -14.74 19.31
N CYS A 49 7.79 -14.50 20.63
CA CYS A 49 6.59 -14.01 21.31
C CYS A 49 6.15 -12.64 20.78
N VAL A 50 7.08 -11.70 20.64
CA VAL A 50 6.80 -10.36 20.11
C VAL A 50 6.38 -10.45 18.63
N HIS A 51 7.01 -11.33 17.86
CA HIS A 51 6.69 -11.56 16.46
C HIS A 51 5.28 -12.13 16.29
N ALA A 52 4.89 -13.13 17.09
CA ALA A 52 3.54 -13.69 17.07
C ALA A 52 2.49 -12.63 17.40
N ALA A 53 2.76 -11.76 18.38
CA ALA A 53 1.89 -10.64 18.70
C ALA A 53 1.84 -9.59 17.57
N TYR A 54 2.98 -9.28 16.96
CA TYR A 54 3.05 -8.43 15.76
C TYR A 54 2.19 -9.00 14.64
N VAL A 55 2.32 -10.29 14.32
CA VAL A 55 1.51 -10.99 13.30
C VAL A 55 0.03 -10.93 13.63
N LYS A 56 -0.37 -11.11 14.89
CA LYS A 56 -1.77 -11.02 15.33
C LYS A 56 -2.34 -9.61 15.25
N ILE A 57 -1.55 -8.59 15.61
CA ILE A 57 -1.94 -7.17 15.47
C ILE A 57 -2.05 -6.80 13.98
N LYS A 58 -1.20 -7.41 13.15
CA LYS A 58 -1.11 -7.22 11.70
C LYS A 58 -2.07 -8.05 10.87
N SER A 59 -2.68 -9.09 11.41
CA SER A 59 -3.53 -9.98 10.63
C SER A 59 -4.76 -9.26 10.05
N GLY A 60 -5.12 -8.08 10.59
CA GLY A 60 -6.12 -7.18 10.03
C GLY A 60 -5.61 -6.15 9.02
N VAL A 61 -4.29 -5.92 8.89
CA VAL A 61 -3.67 -4.95 7.99
C VAL A 61 -2.50 -5.62 7.25
N PRO A 62 -2.73 -6.17 6.05
CA PRO A 62 -1.69 -6.89 5.31
C PRO A 62 -0.53 -5.97 4.96
N ASP A 63 0.70 -6.50 5.04
CA ASP A 63 1.89 -5.75 4.65
C ASP A 63 1.85 -5.44 3.15
N ARG A 64 1.73 -4.14 2.85
CA ARG A 64 1.71 -3.55 1.50
C ARG A 64 3.09 -3.66 0.82
N GLY A 65 3.12 -3.82 -0.50
CA GLY A 65 4.33 -4.05 -1.30
C GLY A 65 4.11 -5.00 -2.48
N ALA A 66 5.19 -5.44 -3.12
CA ALA A 66 5.10 -6.27 -4.35
C ALA A 66 4.30 -7.58 -4.15
N LEU A 67 4.47 -8.28 -3.03
CA LEU A 67 3.70 -9.50 -2.73
C LEU A 67 2.21 -9.21 -2.49
N TYR A 68 1.90 -8.07 -1.88
CA TYR A 68 0.51 -7.60 -1.76
C TYR A 68 -0.07 -7.29 -3.14
N ALA A 69 0.69 -6.62 -4.00
CA ALA A 69 0.30 -6.33 -5.38
C ALA A 69 -0.02 -7.60 -6.15
N GLU A 70 0.84 -8.61 -6.03
CA GLU A 70 0.63 -9.91 -6.68
C GLU A 70 -0.69 -10.55 -6.28
N LYS A 71 -0.99 -10.57 -4.99
CA LYS A 71 -2.22 -11.17 -4.48
C LYS A 71 -3.48 -10.38 -4.89
N ASN A 72 -3.40 -9.05 -4.93
CA ASN A 72 -4.58 -8.19 -5.04
C ASN A 72 -4.81 -7.59 -6.43
N TYR A 73 -3.77 -7.49 -7.25
CA TYR A 73 -3.81 -6.80 -8.55
C TYR A 73 -3.60 -7.75 -9.73
N LYS A 74 -3.27 -9.03 -9.48
CA LYS A 74 -3.21 -10.03 -10.52
C LYS A 74 -4.59 -10.15 -11.21
N GLY A 75 -4.58 -10.12 -12.53
CA GLY A 75 -5.79 -10.21 -13.36
C GLY A 75 -6.45 -8.86 -13.69
N LEU A 76 -5.93 -7.72 -13.22
CA LEU A 76 -6.40 -6.43 -13.71
C LEU A 76 -6.12 -6.29 -15.22
N SER A 77 -7.08 -5.77 -15.96
CA SER A 77 -6.87 -5.32 -17.34
C SER A 77 -5.95 -4.08 -17.37
N LYS A 78 -5.42 -3.74 -18.56
CA LYS A 78 -4.54 -2.55 -18.71
C LYS A 78 -5.19 -1.25 -18.24
N SER A 79 -6.48 -1.05 -18.56
CA SER A 79 -7.23 0.15 -18.13
C SER A 79 -7.42 0.17 -16.60
N GLN A 80 -7.75 -0.98 -16.00
CA GLN A 80 -7.88 -1.09 -14.55
C GLN A 80 -6.53 -0.90 -13.84
N ALA A 81 -5.43 -1.37 -14.43
CA ALA A 81 -4.09 -1.17 -13.93
C ALA A 81 -3.66 0.31 -13.95
N GLU A 82 -3.97 1.05 -15.03
CA GLU A 82 -3.76 2.50 -15.09
C GLU A 82 -4.58 3.23 -14.01
N GLY A 83 -5.87 2.88 -13.86
CA GLY A 83 -6.71 3.42 -12.79
C GLY A 83 -6.14 3.13 -11.39
N LYS A 84 -5.60 1.92 -11.19
CA LYS A 84 -4.93 1.56 -9.93
C LYS A 84 -3.66 2.36 -9.70
N LEU A 85 -2.83 2.59 -10.73
CA LEU A 85 -1.64 3.44 -10.62
C LEU A 85 -1.99 4.87 -10.23
N ILE A 86 -3.10 5.44 -10.75
CA ILE A 86 -3.58 6.77 -10.35
C ILE A 86 -3.94 6.80 -8.86
N SER A 87 -4.66 5.77 -8.37
CA SER A 87 -4.98 5.66 -6.94
C SER A 87 -3.71 5.54 -6.09
N LEU A 88 -2.76 4.68 -6.49
CA LEU A 88 -1.50 4.49 -5.78
C LEU A 88 -0.65 5.77 -5.77
N GLN A 89 -0.62 6.53 -6.86
CA GLN A 89 0.08 7.81 -6.91
C GLN A 89 -0.50 8.82 -5.91
N LYS A 90 -1.83 8.87 -5.77
CA LYS A 90 -2.49 9.70 -4.75
C LYS A 90 -2.16 9.24 -3.33
N GLU A 91 -2.14 7.93 -3.08
CA GLU A 91 -1.70 7.36 -1.79
C GLU A 91 -0.23 7.72 -1.52
N TYR A 92 0.65 7.55 -2.50
CA TYR A 92 2.09 7.83 -2.41
C TYR A 92 2.38 9.27 -1.99
N ASN A 93 1.67 10.23 -2.60
CA ASN A 93 1.86 11.65 -2.29
C ASN A 93 1.51 12.00 -0.83
N LYS A 94 0.54 11.29 -0.24
CA LYS A 94 0.09 11.46 1.15
C LYS A 94 0.86 10.60 2.16
N ALA A 95 1.48 9.53 1.70
CA ALA A 95 2.18 8.58 2.56
C ALA A 95 3.49 9.18 3.13
N PRO A 96 3.86 8.78 4.35
CA PRO A 96 5.15 9.16 4.93
C PRO A 96 6.31 8.61 4.08
N LYS A 97 7.44 9.33 4.07
CA LYS A 97 8.68 8.82 3.49
C LYS A 97 9.06 7.55 4.26
N GLY A 98 9.18 6.43 3.55
CA GLY A 98 9.52 5.14 4.15
C GLY A 98 10.93 5.15 4.73
N THR A 99 11.16 4.33 5.76
CA THR A 99 12.49 4.02 6.25
C THR A 99 12.99 2.72 5.59
N TYR A 100 14.28 2.64 5.29
CA TYR A 100 14.90 1.40 4.78
C TYR A 100 14.85 0.28 5.83
N PHE A 101 14.86 0.63 7.11
CA PHE A 101 14.86 -0.31 8.22
C PHE A 101 13.45 -0.85 8.51
N LYS A 102 13.20 -2.11 8.12
CA LYS A 102 11.91 -2.79 8.38
C LYS A 102 11.53 -2.84 9.86
N GLY A 103 12.51 -2.91 10.77
CA GLY A 103 12.29 -2.97 12.22
C GLY A 103 11.75 -1.67 12.85
N SER A 104 11.88 -0.52 12.17
CA SER A 104 11.31 0.76 12.64
C SER A 104 9.94 1.08 12.04
N LYS A 105 9.42 0.21 11.15
CA LYS A 105 8.12 0.41 10.53
C LYS A 105 7.01 0.14 11.54
N LYS A 106 6.22 1.18 11.81
CA LYS A 106 4.99 1.07 12.60
C LYS A 106 4.10 -0.02 12.00
N ALA A 107 3.46 -0.78 12.88
CA ALA A 107 2.63 -1.87 12.44
C ALA A 107 1.41 -1.37 11.63
N GLY A 108 1.43 -1.60 10.32
CA GLY A 108 0.36 -1.27 9.36
C GLY A 108 0.70 -0.04 8.52
N ALA A 109 1.85 0.59 8.79
CA ALA A 109 2.27 1.78 8.07
C ALA A 109 2.55 1.46 6.60
N VAL A 110 1.71 2.04 5.75
CA VAL A 110 1.89 2.04 4.31
C VAL A 110 2.75 3.26 3.98
N ASP A 111 4.03 3.01 3.71
CA ASP A 111 4.95 4.08 3.34
C ASP A 111 5.10 4.20 1.83
N ARG A 112 5.77 5.29 1.41
CA ARG A 112 6.07 5.55 0.00
C ARG A 112 6.78 4.38 -0.69
N ILE A 113 7.65 3.65 0.01
CA ILE A 113 8.40 2.52 -0.57
C ILE A 113 7.45 1.35 -0.85
N SER A 114 6.56 1.01 0.08
CA SER A 114 5.56 -0.04 -0.10
C SER A 114 4.63 0.27 -1.28
N ILE A 115 4.14 1.50 -1.38
CA ILE A 115 3.26 1.94 -2.48
C ILE A 115 4.01 1.95 -3.82
N MET A 116 5.26 2.41 -3.82
CA MET A 116 6.11 2.40 -5.02
C MET A 116 6.38 0.98 -5.51
N ASN A 117 6.62 0.02 -4.60
CA ASN A 117 6.80 -1.38 -4.94
C ASN A 117 5.55 -2.00 -5.56
N GLU A 118 4.37 -1.60 -5.10
CA GLU A 118 3.10 -1.99 -5.71
C GLU A 118 2.92 -1.43 -7.12
N GLY A 119 3.21 -0.14 -7.29
CA GLY A 119 3.19 0.49 -8.62
C GLY A 119 4.15 -0.19 -9.59
N TRP A 120 5.37 -0.51 -9.14
CA TRP A 120 6.34 -1.23 -9.95
C TRP A 120 5.93 -2.66 -10.27
N TRP A 121 5.23 -3.32 -9.36
CA TRP A 121 4.67 -4.64 -9.64
C TRP A 121 3.65 -4.56 -10.78
N ILE A 122 2.76 -3.56 -10.78
CA ILE A 122 1.80 -3.34 -11.89
C ILE A 122 2.56 -3.06 -13.20
N GLN A 123 3.57 -2.18 -13.17
CA GLN A 123 4.37 -1.84 -14.33
C GLN A 123 4.99 -3.08 -14.98
N LYS A 124 5.63 -3.96 -14.19
CA LYS A 124 6.31 -5.16 -14.71
C LYS A 124 5.33 -6.22 -15.18
N ASN A 125 4.30 -6.52 -14.38
CA ASN A 125 3.51 -7.73 -14.55
C ASN A 125 2.24 -7.52 -15.39
N ILE A 126 1.77 -6.28 -15.54
CA ILE A 126 0.55 -5.98 -16.31
C ILE A 126 0.85 -5.07 -17.51
N LEU A 127 1.66 -4.03 -17.30
CA LEU A 127 1.94 -3.03 -18.34
C LEU A 127 3.18 -3.35 -19.19
N GLY A 128 3.99 -4.33 -18.78
CA GLY A 128 5.12 -4.84 -19.57
C GLY A 128 6.39 -3.97 -19.50
N ALA A 129 6.54 -3.12 -18.49
CA ALA A 129 7.76 -2.36 -18.27
C ALA A 129 8.95 -3.30 -18.02
N ARG A 130 9.99 -3.19 -18.86
CA ARG A 130 11.17 -4.07 -18.82
C ARG A 130 12.13 -3.75 -17.68
N GLN A 131 12.15 -2.51 -17.20
CA GLN A 131 13.07 -2.07 -16.16
C GLN A 131 12.38 -1.16 -15.14
N THR A 132 12.78 -1.31 -13.88
CA THR A 132 12.50 -0.36 -12.80
C THR A 132 13.41 0.85 -12.94
N GLN A 133 12.84 2.00 -13.32
CA GLN A 133 13.56 3.27 -13.45
C GLN A 133 12.72 4.39 -12.85
N GLY A 134 13.19 5.06 -11.79
CA GLY A 134 12.46 6.17 -11.16
C GLY A 134 11.10 5.74 -10.57
N ASP A 135 10.08 6.59 -10.73
CA ASP A 135 8.73 6.28 -10.28
C ASP A 135 7.93 5.43 -11.29
N PRO A 136 6.94 4.65 -10.82
CA PRO A 136 6.10 3.82 -11.66
C PRO A 136 4.83 4.53 -12.16
N TRP A 137 4.75 5.87 -12.11
CA TRP A 137 3.51 6.62 -12.33
C TRP A 137 3.33 7.04 -13.80
N PHE A 138 3.36 6.08 -14.71
CA PHE A 138 3.26 6.35 -16.15
C PHE A 138 2.53 5.25 -16.93
N MET A 139 2.10 5.58 -18.14
CA MET A 139 1.80 4.59 -19.19
C MET A 139 2.89 4.64 -20.25
N GLU A 140 3.18 3.52 -20.90
CA GLU A 140 3.97 3.58 -22.13
C GLU A 140 3.18 4.38 -23.18
N CYS A 141 3.85 5.35 -23.82
CA CYS A 141 3.24 6.12 -24.89
C CYS A 141 2.86 5.21 -26.07
N LYS A 142 1.68 5.40 -26.65
CA LYS A 142 1.27 4.73 -27.88
C LYS A 142 2.15 5.14 -29.07
N ASP A 143 2.53 6.41 -29.08
CA ASP A 143 3.28 7.04 -30.16
C ASP A 143 4.71 7.35 -29.72
N GLY A 144 5.69 6.80 -30.45
CA GLY A 144 7.12 7.07 -30.26
C GLY A 144 8.00 5.86 -30.55
N ALA A 145 9.25 6.11 -30.94
CA ALA A 145 10.22 5.04 -31.16
C ALA A 145 10.50 4.29 -29.86
N ARG A 146 10.26 2.98 -29.84
CA ARG A 146 10.72 2.08 -28.78
C ARG A 146 12.22 1.87 -28.96
N SER A 147 13.02 2.42 -28.06
CA SER A 147 14.42 2.00 -27.95
C SER A 147 14.47 0.73 -27.08
N LEU A 148 15.49 -0.11 -27.26
CA LEU A 148 15.67 -1.32 -26.45
C LEU A 148 15.83 -1.00 -24.96
N ASN A 149 16.23 0.23 -24.60
CA ASN A 149 16.64 0.63 -23.25
C ASN A 149 15.83 1.79 -22.65
N THR A 150 14.93 2.41 -23.41
CA THR A 150 14.17 3.59 -22.96
C THR A 150 12.68 3.40 -23.20
N VAL A 151 11.88 3.57 -22.15
CA VAL A 151 10.41 3.58 -22.23
C VAL A 151 9.96 5.03 -22.35
N ASN A 152 9.26 5.38 -23.43
CA ASN A 152 8.62 6.68 -23.55
C ASN A 152 7.43 6.73 -22.59
N ARG A 153 7.52 7.58 -21.58
CA ARG A 153 6.54 7.69 -20.51
C ARG A 153 5.50 8.75 -20.87
N CYS A 154 4.24 8.35 -20.90
CA CYS A 154 3.09 9.21 -21.02
C CYS A 154 2.38 9.33 -19.66
N PRO A 155 1.69 10.45 -19.41
CA PRO A 155 0.96 10.65 -18.16
C PRO A 155 -0.15 9.61 -18.00
N LEU A 156 -0.44 9.26 -16.74
CA LEU A 156 -1.58 8.44 -16.38
C LEU A 156 -2.90 9.18 -16.69
N GLY A 157 -3.95 8.43 -17.00
CA GLY A 157 -5.31 8.92 -17.24
C GLY A 157 -5.63 9.15 -18.72
N LYS A 158 -4.67 8.91 -19.61
CA LYS A 158 -4.82 9.08 -21.07
C LYS A 158 -4.58 7.78 -21.85
N GLY A 159 -4.35 6.66 -21.17
CA GLY A 159 -4.11 5.37 -21.82
C GLY A 159 -2.86 5.34 -22.69
N GLY A 160 -1.86 6.18 -22.40
CA GLY A 160 -0.64 6.30 -23.20
C GLY A 160 -0.69 7.35 -24.32
N ALA A 161 -1.72 8.21 -24.38
CA ALA A 161 -1.65 9.43 -25.17
C ALA A 161 -0.91 10.55 -24.41
N LYS A 162 -0.27 11.46 -25.14
CA LYS A 162 0.46 12.62 -24.57
C LYS A 162 -0.50 13.63 -23.94
#